data_AF-A0A379W6X8-F1
#
_entry.id   AF-A0A379W6X8-F1
#
_cell.length_a   1.000
_cell.length_b   1.000
_cell.length_c   1.000
_cell.angle_alpha   90.00
_cell.angle_beta   90.00
_cell.angle_gamma   90.00
#
_symmetry.space_group_name_H-M   'P 1'
#
loop_
_entity.id
_entity.type
_entity.pdbx_description
1 polymer ?
#
loop_
_entity_poly.entity_id
_entity_poly.type
_entity_poly.pdbx_seq_one_letter_code
_entity_poly.pdbx_strand_id
1 'polypeptide(L)' 'MKQSHFFAHLSRMKLINRWPLMRNVRTENVSEHSLQVAMVAHALAAIKNRKFWRSAQC' A
#
# COMPACT_ATOMS: atom_id res chain seq x y z
N MET A 1 11.99 1.18 29.75
CA MET A 1 11.49 1.51 28.40
C MET A 1 10.05 1.02 28.28
N LYS A 2 9.07 1.87 27.93
CA LYS A 2 7.71 1.39 27.65
C LYS A 2 7.75 0.59 26.34
N GLN A 3 7.44 -0.70 26.41
CA GLN A 3 7.32 -1.53 25.23
C GLN A 3 6.03 -1.16 24.50
N SER A 4 6.13 -0.80 23.22
CA SER A 4 4.96 -0.51 22.38
C SER A 4 4.61 -1.73 21.56
N HIS A 5 3.33 -2.11 21.57
CA HIS A 5 2.80 -3.21 20.76
C HIS A 5 2.47 -2.79 19.31
N PHE A 6 2.83 -1.57 18.90
CA PHE A 6 2.52 -1.04 17.57
C PHE A 6 3.01 -1.96 16.43
N PHE A 7 4.30 -2.33 16.43
CA PHE A 7 4.85 -3.23 15.41
C PHE A 7 4.29 -4.65 15.50
N ALA A 8 3.91 -5.09 16.71
CA ALA A 8 3.25 -6.38 16.89
C ALA A 8 1.88 -6.38 16.18
N HIS A 9 1.08 -5.32 16.30
CA HIS A 9 -0.17 -5.18 15.55
C HIS A 9 0.05 -5.00 14.05
N LEU A 10 1.07 -4.23 13.64
CA LEU A 10 1.38 -4.01 12.23
C LEU A 10 1.76 -5.32 11.53
N SER A 11 2.51 -6.20 12.20
CA SER A 11 2.86 -7.54 11.68
C SER A 11 1.64 -8.45 11.42
N ARG A 12 0.47 -8.13 11.99
CA ARG A 12 -0.77 -8.89 11.78
C ARG A 12 -1.50 -8.52 10.49
N MET A 13 -1.10 -7.45 9.79
CA MET A 13 -1.73 -7.09 8.51
C MET A 13 -1.63 -8.19 7.45
N LYS A 14 -0.58 -9.03 7.51
CA LYS A 14 -0.44 -10.21 6.64
C LYS A 14 -1.51 -11.29 6.85
N LEU A 15 -2.20 -11.27 7.99
CA LEU A 15 -3.24 -12.24 8.34
C LEU A 15 -4.63 -11.82 7.87
N ILE A 16 -4.80 -10.55 7.48
CA ILE A 16 -6.07 -10.01 7.02
C ILE A 16 -6.15 -10.22 5.51
N ASN A 17 -7.00 -11.16 5.08
CA ASN A 17 -7.22 -11.47 3.68
C ASN A 17 -8.30 -10.57 3.07
N ARG A 18 -8.12 -10.23 1.79
CA ARG A 18 -9.08 -9.46 0.99
C ARG A 18 -9.91 -10.39 0.11
N TRP A 19 -11.06 -9.88 -0.36
CA TRP A 19 -12.01 -10.58 -1.21
C TRP A 19 -12.62 -11.87 -0.59
N PRO A 20 -13.07 -11.84 0.68
CA PRO A 20 -13.52 -13.05 1.38
C PRO A 20 -14.81 -13.66 0.80
N LEU A 21 -15.58 -12.90 0.03
CA LEU A 21 -16.87 -13.32 -0.54
C LEU A 21 -16.75 -13.94 -1.94
N MET A 22 -15.55 -13.95 -2.53
CA MET A 22 -15.33 -14.44 -3.89
C MET A 22 -14.29 -15.55 -3.89
N ARG A 23 -14.44 -16.53 -4.80
CA ARG A 23 -13.41 -17.54 -5.02
C ARG A 23 -12.18 -16.86 -5.64
N ASN A 24 -11.10 -16.81 -4.89
CA ASN A 24 -9.84 -16.25 -5.37
C ASN A 24 -8.87 -17.36 -5.80
N VAL A 25 -8.20 -17.20 -6.94
CA VAL A 25 -7.19 -18.17 -7.43
C VAL A 25 -5.93 -18.09 -6.55
N ARG A 26 -5.58 -16.87 -6.10
CA ARG A 26 -4.54 -16.61 -5.11
C ARG A 26 -5.09 -15.62 -4.09
N THR A 27 -5.17 -16.03 -2.83
CA THR A 27 -5.62 -15.15 -1.74
C THR A 27 -4.67 -13.96 -1.58
N GLU A 28 -5.21 -12.75 -1.69
CA GLU A 28 -4.48 -11.50 -1.47
C GLU A 28 -4.66 -11.05 -0.02
N ASN A 29 -3.57 -10.68 0.65
CA ASN A 29 -3.64 -10.07 1.99
C ASN A 29 -3.47 -8.55 1.96
N VAL A 30 -3.87 -7.87 3.05
CA VAL A 30 -3.79 -6.40 3.16
C VAL A 30 -2.34 -5.91 3.10
N SER A 31 -1.38 -6.66 3.64
CA SER A 31 0.04 -6.29 3.58
C SER A 31 0.59 -6.26 2.15
N GLU A 32 0.26 -7.26 1.33
CA GLU A 32 0.63 -7.33 -0.09
C GLU A 32 -0.02 -6.19 -0.87
N HIS A 33 -1.32 -5.97 -0.65
CA HIS A 33 -2.09 -4.91 -1.29
C HIS A 33 -1.51 -3.52 -0.96
N SER A 34 -1.25 -3.23 0.31
CA SER A 34 -0.68 -1.95 0.75
C SER A 34 0.69 -1.68 0.11
N LEU A 35 1.53 -2.71 -0.05
CA LEU A 35 2.82 -2.57 -0.73
C LEU A 35 2.65 -2.21 -2.20
N GLN A 36 1.76 -2.92 -2.92
CA GLN A 36 1.49 -2.63 -4.33
C GLN A 36 0.94 -1.22 -4.52
N VAL A 37 -0.02 -0.81 -3.68
CA VAL A 37 -0.58 0.55 -3.70
C VAL A 37 0.50 1.59 -3.46
N ALA A 38 1.41 1.40 -2.51
CA ALA A 38 2.50 2.33 -2.26
C ALA A 38 3.44 2.46 -3.48
N MET A 39 3.80 1.35 -4.11
CA MET A 39 4.62 1.36 -5.34
C MET A 39 3.92 2.08 -6.49
N VAL A 40 2.65 1.78 -6.73
CA VAL A 40 1.86 2.41 -7.80
C VAL A 40 1.68 3.91 -7.52
N ALA A 41 1.32 4.29 -6.30
CA ALA A 41 1.16 5.70 -5.91
C ALA A 41 2.48 6.48 -6.08
N HIS A 42 3.61 5.89 -5.69
CA HIS A 42 4.92 6.49 -5.90
C HIS A 42 5.24 6.66 -7.39
N ALA A 43 4.99 5.62 -8.21
CA ALA A 43 5.20 5.69 -9.66
C ALA A 43 4.32 6.77 -10.31
N LEU A 44 3.04 6.86 -9.91
CA LEU A 44 2.12 7.90 -10.38
C LEU A 44 2.59 9.30 -9.97
N ALA A 45 3.08 9.47 -8.74
CA ALA A 45 3.65 10.73 -8.28
C ALA A 45 4.92 11.10 -9.07
N ALA A 46 5.79 10.14 -9.37
CA ALA A 46 6.97 10.35 -10.20
C ALA A 46 6.61 10.76 -11.64
N ILE A 47 5.61 10.11 -12.25
CA ILE A 47 5.09 10.49 -13.57
C ILE A 47 4.49 11.88 -13.53
N LYS A 48 3.69 12.20 -12.49
CA LYS A 48 3.11 13.53 -12.30
C LYS A 48 4.19 14.60 -12.25
N ASN A 49 5.22 14.37 -11.46
CA ASN A 49 6.32 15.32 -11.31
C ASN A 49 7.16 15.46 -12.58
N ARG A 50 7.32 14.40 -13.39
CA ARG A 50 8.06 14.52 -14.66
C ARG A 50 7.26 15.18 -15.77
N LYS A 51 5.97 14.88 -15.88
CA LYS A 51 5.14 15.29 -17.03
C LYS A 51 4.38 16.61 -16.79
N PHE A 52 4.01 16.91 -15.55
CA PHE A 52 3.12 18.04 -15.23
C PHE A 52 3.74 19.10 -14.31
N TRP A 53 4.95 18.91 -13.79
CA TRP A 53 5.60 19.87 -12.88
C TRP A 53 6.09 21.15 -13.58
N ARG A 54 6.30 21.16 -14.90
CA ARG A 54 6.67 22.40 -15.64
C ARG A 54 5.48 23.34 -15.92
N SER A 55 4.25 22.95 -15.59
CA SER A 55 3.05 23.74 -15.92
C SER A 55 2.25 24.22 -14.69
N ALA A 56 2.67 23.86 -13.48
CA ALA A 56 2.00 24.27 -12.23
C ALA A 56 2.90 25.14 -11.33
N GLN A 57 3.83 25.86 -11.95
CA GLN A 57 4.62 26.91 -11.31
C GLN A 57 4.22 28.25 -11.93
N CYS A 58 2.94 28.61 -11.76
CA CYS A 58 2.40 29.96 -11.84
C CYS A 58 1.49 30.13 -10.63
#